data_AF-A0AAV0UG07-F1
#
_entry.id   AF-A0AAV0UG07-F1
#
_cell.length_a   1.000
_cell.length_b   1.000
_cell.length_c   1.000
_cell.angle_alpha   90.00
_cell.angle_beta   90.00
_cell.angle_gamma   90.00
#
_symmetry.space_group_name_H-M   'P 1'
#
loop_
_entity.id
_entity.type
_entity.pdbx_description
1 polymer ?
#
loop_
_entity_poly.entity_id
_entity_poly.type
_entity_poly.pdbx_seq_one_letter_code
_entity_poly.pdbx_strand_id
1 'polypeptide(L)'
;MEQQIYRHLLDDVALDLCFEMHRQISVDGLSLEEIYDVKPIERPLESSVVDECSVFVSCPYCKRQVHASRYTNHLEKCLTGSRRMVTPKQRQDAARETERKQLQILSKPQLYGAYDAMTGSRKGANSSLDL
;
A
#
# COMPACT_ATOMS: atom_id res chain seq x y z
N MET A 1 18.90 22.65 -27.49
CA MET A 1 18.27 22.67 -28.82
C MET A 1 18.65 21.43 -29.61
N GLU A 2 19.94 21.17 -29.88
CA GLU A 2 20.39 19.97 -30.62
C GLU A 2 19.95 18.64 -29.99
N GLN A 3 20.07 18.48 -28.68
CA GLN A 3 19.61 17.27 -27.97
C GLN A 3 18.10 17.01 -28.10
N GLN A 4 17.28 18.06 -28.22
CA GLN A 4 15.84 17.92 -28.43
C GLN A 4 15.54 17.43 -29.85
N ILE A 5 16.28 17.92 -30.84
CA ILE A 5 16.16 17.48 -32.23
C ILE A 5 16.49 16.00 -32.36
N TYR A 6 17.60 15.55 -31.75
CA TYR A 6 17.96 14.12 -31.75
C TYR A 6 16.91 13.25 -31.07
N ARG A 7 16.32 13.74 -29.97
CA ARG A 7 15.26 13.01 -29.26
C ARG A 7 14.00 12.88 -30.10
N HIS A 8 13.56 13.94 -30.77
CA HIS A 8 12.41 13.88 -31.67
C HIS A 8 12.66 12.93 -32.85
N LEU A 9 13.84 12.97 -33.45
CA LEU A 9 14.22 12.01 -34.50
C LEU A 9 14.22 10.56 -34.01
N LEU A 10 14.72 10.31 -32.80
CA LEU A 10 14.69 8.97 -32.21
C LEU A 10 13.26 8.51 -31.92
N ASP A 11 12.42 9.41 -31.40
CA ASP A 11 11.01 9.11 -31.12
C ASP A 11 10.27 8.79 -32.43
N ASP A 12 10.48 9.55 -33.50
CA ASP A 12 9.86 9.31 -34.82
C ASP A 12 10.29 7.96 -35.41
N VAL A 13 11.59 7.66 -35.41
CA VAL A 13 12.12 6.36 -35.90
C VAL A 13 11.60 5.19 -35.06
N ALA A 14 11.50 5.37 -33.73
CA ALA A 14 10.96 4.34 -32.86
C ALA A 14 9.48 4.08 -33.14
N LEU A 15 8.68 5.14 -33.36
CA LEU A 15 7.27 5.03 -33.68
C LEU A 15 7.04 4.36 -35.05
N ASP A 16 7.83 4.70 -36.06
CA ASP A 16 7.77 4.05 -37.38
C ASP A 16 7.93 2.54 -37.27
N LEU A 17 8.92 2.07 -36.50
CA LEU A 17 9.14 0.65 -36.26
C LEU A 17 7.96 0.01 -35.52
N CYS A 18 7.41 0.68 -34.51
CA CYS A 18 6.25 0.18 -33.77
C CYS A 18 5.01 0.05 -34.66
N PHE A 19 4.75 1.01 -35.53
CA PHE A 19 3.60 0.96 -36.44
C PHE A 19 3.76 -0.10 -37.51
N GLU A 20 4.96 -0.30 -38.06
CA GLU A 20 5.24 -1.36 -39.01
C GLU A 20 4.98 -2.74 -38.38
N MET A 21 5.50 -2.99 -37.18
CA MET A 21 5.26 -4.24 -36.45
C MET A 21 3.77 -4.42 -36.10
N HIS A 22 3.08 -3.35 -35.71
CA HIS A 22 1.63 -3.41 -35.44
C HIS A 22 0.84 -3.78 -36.69
N ARG A 23 1.17 -3.19 -37.86
CA ARG A 23 0.53 -3.53 -39.13
C ARG A 23 0.74 -5.01 -39.46
N GLN A 24 1.98 -5.49 -39.40
CA GLN A 24 2.30 -6.88 -39.71
C GLN A 24 1.55 -7.88 -38.84
N ILE A 25 1.46 -7.64 -37.52
CA ILE A 25 0.81 -8.57 -36.58
C ILE A 25 -0.71 -8.41 -36.61
N SER A 26 -1.22 -7.17 -36.61
CA SER A 26 -2.63 -6.89 -36.33
C SER A 26 -3.48 -6.74 -37.60
N VAL A 27 -2.86 -6.37 -38.72
CA VAL A 27 -3.55 -6.19 -40.02
C VAL A 27 -3.23 -7.35 -40.96
N ASP A 28 -1.94 -7.65 -41.14
CA ASP A 28 -1.49 -8.68 -42.08
C ASP A 28 -1.55 -10.10 -41.47
N GLY A 29 -1.72 -10.20 -40.14
CA GLY A 29 -1.93 -11.45 -39.43
C GLY A 29 -0.69 -12.33 -39.29
N LEU A 30 0.51 -11.75 -39.46
CA LEU A 30 1.77 -12.48 -39.35
C LEU A 30 2.06 -12.84 -37.88
N SER A 31 2.53 -14.07 -37.67
CA SER A 31 3.03 -14.51 -36.37
C SER A 31 4.40 -13.89 -36.10
N LEU A 32 4.75 -13.79 -34.81
CA LEU A 32 6.07 -13.28 -34.41
C LEU A 32 7.21 -14.20 -34.93
N GLU A 33 6.92 -15.48 -35.16
CA GLU A 33 7.86 -16.46 -35.73
C GLU A 33 8.05 -16.27 -37.24
N GLU A 34 7.05 -15.70 -37.93
CA GLU A 34 7.11 -15.38 -39.36
C GLU A 34 7.83 -14.05 -39.61
N ILE A 35 7.67 -13.09 -38.70
CA ILE A 35 8.32 -11.77 -38.76
C ILE A 35 9.79 -11.85 -38.35
N TYR A 36 10.11 -12.72 -37.39
CA TYR A 36 11.46 -12.87 -36.87
C TYR A 36 11.94 -14.31 -37.04
N ASP A 37 13.08 -14.51 -37.72
CA ASP A 37 13.83 -15.77 -37.76
C ASP A 37 14.52 -16.05 -36.41
N VAL A 38 13.73 -16.03 -35.33
CA VAL A 38 14.18 -16.23 -33.96
C VAL A 38 13.83 -17.66 -33.60
N LYS A 39 14.82 -18.55 -33.71
CA LYS A 39 14.74 -19.86 -33.06
C LYS A 39 14.43 -19.64 -31.57
N PRO A 40 13.45 -20.36 -31.00
CA PRO A 40 13.19 -20.30 -29.57
C PRO A 40 14.50 -20.47 -28.80
N ILE A 41 14.78 -19.54 -27.89
CA ILE A 41 15.91 -19.72 -26.98
C ILE A 41 15.49 -20.82 -26.02
N GLU A 42 15.87 -22.07 -26.34
CA GLU A 42 15.78 -23.24 -25.46
C GLU A 42 16.77 -23.09 -24.30
N ARG A 43 16.62 -22.04 -23.49
CA ARG A 43 17.26 -22.00 -22.18
C ARG A 43 16.31 -22.70 -21.23
N PRO A 44 16.69 -23.85 -20.65
CA PRO A 44 15.92 -24.39 -19.55
C PRO A 44 15.82 -23.29 -18.50
N LEU A 45 14.60 -22.93 -18.13
CA LEU A 45 14.39 -22.13 -16.94
C LEU A 45 14.90 -22.99 -15.79
N GLU A 46 16.11 -22.71 -15.30
CA GLU A 46 16.54 -23.20 -14.01
C GLU A 46 15.65 -22.52 -12.97
N SER A 47 14.45 -23.07 -12.79
CA SER A 47 13.64 -22.89 -11.61
C SER A 47 14.42 -23.56 -10.47
N SER A 48 15.48 -22.89 -10.01
CA SER A 48 15.86 -23.09 -8.62
C SER A 48 14.61 -22.68 -7.85
N VAL A 49 13.95 -23.65 -7.23
CA VAL A 49 12.89 -23.43 -6.26
C VAL A 49 13.56 -22.70 -5.09
N VAL A 50 13.79 -21.40 -5.25
CA VAL A 50 14.12 -20.53 -4.14
C VAL A 50 12.88 -20.58 -3.27
N ASP A 51 13.05 -21.11 -2.05
CA ASP A 51 12.03 -21.05 -1.02
C ASP A 51 11.56 -19.59 -0.91
N GLU A 52 10.38 -19.32 -1.49
CA GLU A 52 9.80 -17.98 -1.68
C GLU A 52 9.64 -17.25 -0.33
N CYS A 53 9.75 -18.00 0.77
CA CYS A 53 9.66 -17.56 2.14
C CYS A 53 10.98 -17.04 2.75
N SER A 54 12.08 -16.95 1.99
CA SER A 54 13.38 -16.50 2.51
C SER A 54 13.98 -15.31 1.76
N VAL A 55 13.26 -14.72 0.80
CA VAL A 55 13.79 -13.62 -0.01
C VAL A 55 13.70 -12.30 0.77
N PHE A 56 14.86 -11.70 1.06
CA PHE A 56 14.97 -10.36 1.63
C PHE A 56 15.38 -9.33 0.57
N VAL A 57 14.76 -8.15 0.61
CA VAL A 57 15.01 -7.03 -0.29
C VAL A 57 15.47 -5.82 0.52
N SER A 58 16.50 -5.12 0.03
CA SER A 58 16.98 -3.89 0.65
C SER A 58 16.16 -2.69 0.17
N CYS A 59 15.52 -1.96 1.09
CA CYS A 59 14.74 -0.77 0.73
C CYS A 59 15.68 0.38 0.29
N PRO A 60 15.48 0.99 -0.89
CA PRO A 60 16.35 2.06 -1.38
C PRO A 60 16.25 3.35 -0.54
N TYR A 61 15.14 3.56 0.17
CA TYR A 61 14.86 4.79 0.93
C TYR A 61 15.43 4.76 2.35
N CYS A 62 15.24 3.65 3.08
CA CYS A 62 15.71 3.55 4.48
C CYS A 62 16.84 2.54 4.70
N LYS A 63 17.30 1.88 3.63
CA LYS A 63 18.37 0.87 3.61
C LYS A 63 18.17 -0.33 4.54
N ARG A 64 16.94 -0.55 5.04
CA ARG A 64 16.59 -1.72 5.84
C ARG A 64 16.35 -2.92 4.95
N GLN A 65 16.80 -4.09 5.39
CA GLN A 65 16.39 -5.36 4.81
C GLN A 65 14.95 -5.66 5.23
N VAL A 66 14.13 -6.04 4.26
CA VAL A 66 12.71 -6.32 4.42
C VAL A 66 12.38 -7.61 3.69
N HIS A 67 11.67 -8.51 4.36
CA HIS A 67 11.19 -9.72 3.71
C HIS A 67 10.26 -9.37 2.53
N ALA A 68 10.40 -10.05 1.38
CA ALA A 68 9.69 -9.74 0.15
C ALA A 68 8.17 -9.65 0.36
N SER A 69 7.58 -10.58 1.12
CA SER A 69 6.14 -10.60 1.44
C SER A 69 5.63 -9.39 2.25
N ARG A 70 6.52 -8.61 2.88
CA ARG A 70 6.18 -7.41 3.66
C ARG A 70 6.63 -6.12 2.98
N TYR A 71 7.20 -6.19 1.77
CA TYR A 71 7.81 -5.05 1.12
C TYR A 71 6.80 -3.94 0.79
N THR A 72 5.60 -4.28 0.31
CA THR A 72 4.54 -3.31 0.03
C THR A 72 4.13 -2.54 1.30
N ASN A 73 3.83 -3.25 2.40
CA ASN A 73 3.48 -2.60 3.66
C ASN A 73 4.63 -1.76 4.25
N HIS A 74 5.87 -2.18 3.98
CA HIS A 74 7.03 -1.39 4.33
C HIS A 74 7.06 -0.07 3.56
N LEU A 75 6.87 -0.09 2.23
CA LEU A 75 6.91 1.10 1.39
C LEU A 75 5.85 2.13 1.81
N GLU A 76 4.62 1.68 2.09
CA GLU A 76 3.55 2.55 2.60
C GLU A 76 4.01 3.35 3.83
N LYS A 77 4.63 2.68 4.81
CA LYS A 77 5.12 3.31 6.05
C LYS A 77 6.41 4.10 5.85
N CYS A 78 7.27 3.66 4.93
CA CYS A 78 8.57 4.25 4.68
C CYS A 78 8.45 5.56 3.90
N LEU A 79 7.55 5.61 2.92
CA LEU A 79 7.32 6.78 2.06
C LEU A 79 6.48 7.85 2.76
N THR A 80 5.54 7.46 3.62
CA THR A 80 4.69 8.40 4.38
C THR A 80 5.41 9.08 5.55
N GLY A 81 6.73 8.90 5.69
CA GLY A 81 7.50 9.54 6.77
C GLY A 81 7.14 9.06 8.18
N SER A 82 6.43 7.94 8.31
CA SER A 82 5.94 7.40 9.60
C SER A 82 7.05 6.89 10.53
N ARG A 83 8.32 7.07 10.15
CA ARG A 83 9.46 6.83 11.03
C ARG A 83 10.28 8.11 11.16
N ARG A 84 9.78 9.08 11.94
CA ARG A 84 10.73 9.68 12.89
C ARG A 84 11.32 8.51 13.67
N MET A 85 12.65 8.35 13.63
CA MET A 85 13.35 7.37 14.45
C MET A 85 12.95 7.67 15.89
N VAL A 86 12.00 6.92 16.44
CA VAL A 86 11.57 7.12 17.82
C VAL A 86 12.75 6.75 18.69
N THR A 87 13.45 7.75 19.17
CA THR A 87 14.62 7.55 20.02
C THR A 87 14.19 6.79 21.28
N PRO A 88 15.09 6.02 21.94
CA PRO A 88 14.77 5.38 23.20
C PRO A 88 14.15 6.35 24.23
N LYS A 89 14.60 7.61 24.23
CA LYS A 89 14.05 8.70 25.02
C LYS A 89 12.59 9.00 24.69
N GLN A 90 12.25 9.17 23.41
CA GLN A 90 10.87 9.40 22.99
C GLN A 90 9.93 8.21 23.31
N ARG A 91 10.44 6.98 23.30
CA ARG A 91 9.67 5.80 23.77
C ARG A 91 9.40 5.85 25.27
N GLN A 92 10.39 6.23 26.07
CA GLN A 92 10.22 6.38 27.52
C GLN A 92 9.29 7.55 27.87
N ASP A 93 9.37 8.65 27.14
CA ASP A 93 8.51 9.81 27.36
C ASP A 93 7.05 9.49 27.01
N ALA A 94 6.82 8.78 25.89
CA ALA A 94 5.49 8.29 25.53
C ALA A 94 4.93 7.30 26.56
N ALA A 95 5.76 6.39 27.08
CA ALA A 95 5.37 5.44 28.13
C ALA A 95 4.98 6.16 29.44
N ARG A 96 5.80 7.12 29.88
CA ARG A 96 5.48 7.96 31.05
C ARG A 96 4.20 8.77 30.86
N GLU A 97 3.95 9.25 29.65
CA GLU A 97 2.73 9.99 29.35
C GLU A 97 1.49 9.10 29.36
N THR A 98 1.59 7.85 28.89
CA THR A 98 0.50 6.88 29.01
C THR A 98 0.19 6.50 30.46
N GLU A 99 1.22 6.35 31.30
CA GLU A 99 1.04 6.09 32.75
C GLU A 99 0.38 7.28 33.45
N ARG A 100 0.79 8.52 33.14
CA ARG A 100 0.14 9.73 33.66
C ARG A 100 -1.34 9.81 33.27
N LYS A 101 -1.68 9.50 32.02
CA LYS A 101 -3.07 9.49 31.54
C LYS A 101 -3.90 8.42 32.24
N GLN A 102 -3.34 7.23 32.47
CA GLN A 102 -4.03 6.16 33.22
C GLN A 102 -4.31 6.56 34.67
N LEU A 103 -3.33 7.15 35.37
CA LEU A 103 -3.51 7.65 36.73
C LEU A 103 -4.56 8.77 36.79
N GLN A 104 -4.60 9.65 35.78
CA GLN A 104 -5.57 10.74 35.70
C GLN A 104 -7.00 10.25 35.39
N ILE A 105 -7.14 9.11 34.70
CA ILE A 105 -8.43 8.44 34.50
C ILE A 105 -8.89 7.79 35.81
N LEU A 106 -7.97 7.18 36.56
CA LEU A 106 -8.27 6.52 37.84
C LEU A 106 -8.54 7.54 38.97
N SER A 107 -7.95 8.73 38.90
CA SER A 107 -8.16 9.82 39.86
C SER A 107 -9.39 10.68 39.57
N LYS A 108 -10.09 10.46 38.46
CA LYS A 108 -11.40 11.10 38.23
C LYS A 108 -12.40 10.48 39.20
N PRO A 109 -13.06 11.27 40.05
CA PRO A 109 -14.17 10.76 40.84
C PRO A 109 -15.22 10.20 39.87
N GLN A 110 -15.55 8.93 40.00
CA GLN A 110 -16.76 8.37 39.41
C GLN A 110 -17.95 9.08 40.07
N LEU A 111 -18.40 10.19 39.48
CA LEU A 111 -19.70 10.77 39.80
C LEU A 111 -20.76 9.85 39.19
N TYR A 112 -21.03 8.74 39.87
CA TYR A 112 -22.30 8.05 39.74
C TYR A 112 -23.27 8.75 40.69
N GLY A 113 -24.25 9.46 40.13
CA GLY A 113 -25.25 10.18 40.90
C GLY A 113 -26.36 10.74 40.01
N ALA A 114 -27.46 9.99 39.97
CA ALA A 114 -28.85 10.42 39.85
C ALA A 114 -29.20 11.60 38.91
N TYR A 115 -29.98 11.32 37.86
CA TYR A 115 -30.96 12.27 37.35
C TYR A 115 -32.38 11.77 37.66
N ASP A 116 -33.15 12.74 38.10
CA ASP A 116 -34.31 12.65 38.99
C ASP A 116 -35.60 12.15 38.36
N ALA A 117 -36.46 11.67 39.26
CA ALA A 117 -37.89 11.54 39.04
C ALA A 117 -38.60 12.90 39.14
N MET A 118 -39.66 13.02 38.34
CA MET A 118 -40.87 13.83 38.53
C MET A 118 -40.84 15.31 38.16
N THR A 119 -41.51 15.65 37.05
CA THR A 119 -42.78 16.40 36.96
C THR A 119 -43.18 16.41 35.46
N GLY A 120 -44.40 16.20 34.97
CA GLY A 120 -45.70 15.89 35.50
C GLY A 120 -46.71 16.03 34.34
N SER A 121 -47.39 14.92 33.99
CA SER A 121 -48.78 14.85 33.51
C SER A 121 -49.21 15.55 32.20
N ARG A 122 -49.62 14.76 31.18
CA ARG A 122 -51.06 14.47 30.90
C ARG A 122 -51.28 13.52 29.69
N LYS A 123 -51.87 12.36 30.02
CA LYS A 123 -53.05 11.67 29.45
C LYS A 123 -53.05 11.07 28.01
N GLY A 124 -53.45 9.79 27.97
CA GLY A 124 -54.19 9.12 26.88
C GLY A 124 -53.53 7.80 26.45
N ALA A 125 -53.68 6.67 27.15
CA ALA A 125 -54.80 5.71 27.18
C ALA A 125 -54.91 4.77 25.94
N ASN A 126 -54.83 3.46 26.24
CA ASN A 126 -55.26 2.25 25.49
C ASN A 126 -54.42 1.79 24.29
N SER A 127 -54.16 0.51 24.00
CA SER A 127 -54.43 -0.79 24.65
C SER A 127 -53.79 -1.90 23.79
N SER A 128 -53.40 -3.03 24.41
CA SER A 128 -53.43 -4.42 23.87
C SER A 128 -52.60 -4.79 22.62
N LEU A 129 -51.60 -5.67 22.75
CA LEU A 129 -51.64 -7.16 22.67
C LEU A 129 -51.43 -7.70 21.25
N ASP A 130 -50.38 -8.51 21.14
CA ASP A 130 -50.17 -9.68 20.27
C ASP A 130 -50.67 -9.66 18.82
N LEU A 131 -49.69 -9.70 17.89
CA LEU A 131 -49.56 -10.72 16.85
C LEU A 131 -48.16 -10.70 16.22
#